data_AF-A0A2A2RLT1-F1
#
_entry.id   AF-A0A2A2RLT1-F1
#
_cell.length_a   1.000
_cell.length_b   1.000
_cell.length_c   1.000
_cell.angle_alpha   90.00
_cell.angle_beta   90.00
_cell.angle_gamma   90.00
#
_symmetry.space_group_name_H-M   'P 1'
#
loop_
_entity.id
_entity.type
_entity.pdbx_description
1 polymer ?
#
loop_
_entity_poly.entity_id
_entity_poly.type
_entity_poly.pdbx_seq_one_letter_code
_entity_poly.pdbx_strand_id
1 'polypeptide(L)'
;MHKILALVLLGLAPCAARAEEALTPLKLSFPPPILTGTPVPAKLTNLESPSARPAPILIPADVTNLAKGKPVTSSDPAPVIGDLSLVTDGDKESEEGYFVELDRGRQWVQIDLGVAAELYAIAVWHYHAQSRAYLEVIVQISDDPTFKQNVRTLFNNDDQNHAGFGAGTSPAYLDKNTGRLIPANKAVARYVRLYSAGNTANELNHYIEVEVFGRPRA
;
A
#
# COMPACT_ATOMS: atom_id res chain seq x y z
N MET A 1 -45.76 63.30 9.11
CA MET A 1 -45.56 61.96 9.70
C MET A 1 -45.19 60.98 8.58
N HIS A 2 -43.90 60.80 8.29
CA HIS A 2 -43.44 59.89 7.24
C HIS A 2 -42.79 58.66 7.88
N LYS A 3 -43.42 57.49 7.70
CA LYS A 3 -42.92 56.18 8.14
C LYS A 3 -41.89 55.67 7.13
N ILE A 4 -40.67 55.40 7.56
CA ILE A 4 -39.65 54.70 6.77
C ILE A 4 -39.84 53.21 7.01
N LEU A 5 -40.12 52.46 5.94
CA LEU A 5 -40.25 51.01 5.93
C LEU A 5 -38.88 50.41 5.57
N ALA A 6 -38.23 49.76 6.54
CA ALA A 6 -36.99 49.03 6.30
C ALA A 6 -37.31 47.61 5.81
N LEU A 7 -36.95 47.31 4.57
CA LEU A 7 -37.08 45.98 3.98
C LEU A 7 -35.80 45.18 4.29
N VAL A 8 -35.90 44.20 5.17
CA VAL A 8 -34.81 43.24 5.44
C VAL A 8 -34.94 42.09 4.45
N LEU A 9 -34.00 41.99 3.50
CA LEU A 9 -33.85 40.79 2.67
C LEU A 9 -33.05 39.74 3.44
N LEU A 10 -33.71 38.64 3.83
CA LEU A 10 -33.05 37.41 4.27
C LEU A 10 -32.50 36.68 3.03
N GLY A 11 -31.18 36.68 2.85
CA GLY A 11 -30.52 35.88 1.82
C GLY A 11 -30.47 34.41 2.24
N LEU A 12 -31.20 33.54 1.55
CA LEU A 12 -30.96 32.09 1.61
C LEU A 12 -29.66 31.78 0.84
N ALA A 13 -28.60 31.41 1.54
CA ALA A 13 -27.41 30.84 0.93
C ALA A 13 -27.73 29.40 0.47
N PRO A 14 -27.54 29.05 -0.81
CA PRO A 14 -27.74 27.68 -1.27
C PRO A 14 -26.63 26.80 -0.67
N CYS A 15 -27.04 25.88 0.21
CA CYS A 15 -26.20 24.80 0.67
C CYS A 15 -25.95 23.89 -0.53
N ALA A 16 -24.77 23.98 -1.15
CA ALA A 16 -24.38 23.09 -2.24
C ALA A 16 -24.31 21.66 -1.69
N ALA A 17 -25.32 20.84 -1.99
CA ALA A 17 -25.25 19.41 -1.77
C ALA A 17 -24.13 18.86 -2.64
N ARG A 18 -23.04 18.40 -2.02
CA ARG A 18 -21.95 17.72 -2.71
C ARG A 18 -22.53 16.43 -3.29
N ALA A 19 -22.56 16.32 -4.62
CA ALA A 19 -22.98 15.09 -5.29
C ALA A 19 -22.16 13.93 -4.73
N GLU A 20 -22.84 12.85 -4.34
CA GLU A 20 -22.19 11.64 -3.85
C GLU A 20 -21.38 11.04 -5.00
N GLU A 21 -20.07 10.95 -4.79
CA GLU A 21 -19.12 10.49 -5.80
C GLU A 21 -19.38 9.01 -6.10
N ALA A 22 -19.62 8.67 -7.37
CA ALA A 22 -19.86 7.28 -7.75
C ALA A 22 -18.60 6.44 -7.50
N LEU A 23 -18.75 5.37 -6.70
CA LEU A 23 -17.66 4.47 -6.36
C LEU A 23 -17.79 3.14 -7.09
N THR A 24 -16.67 2.60 -7.57
CA THR A 24 -16.61 1.29 -8.21
C THR A 24 -15.52 0.43 -7.59
N PRO A 25 -15.65 -0.91 -7.61
CA PRO A 25 -14.57 -1.78 -7.15
C PRO A 25 -13.27 -1.50 -7.90
N LEU A 26 -12.18 -1.26 -7.18
CA LEU A 26 -10.84 -1.16 -7.73
C LEU A 26 -10.52 -2.45 -8.50
N LYS A 27 -10.16 -2.30 -9.77
CA LYS A 27 -9.78 -3.40 -10.65
C LYS A 27 -8.25 -3.40 -10.79
N LEU A 28 -7.65 -4.53 -10.45
CA LEU A 28 -6.23 -4.78 -10.65
C LEU A 28 -6.04 -5.76 -11.81
N SER A 29 -4.94 -5.62 -12.52
CA SER A 29 -4.43 -6.65 -13.42
C SER A 29 -3.54 -7.59 -12.61
N PHE A 30 -3.68 -8.89 -12.86
CA PHE A 30 -2.86 -9.91 -12.22
C PHE A 30 -2.13 -10.72 -13.30
N PRO A 31 -0.86 -11.07 -13.07
CA PRO A 31 -0.14 -12.00 -13.93
C PRO A 31 -0.68 -13.42 -13.73
N PRO A 32 -0.39 -14.35 -14.65
CA PRO A 32 -0.68 -15.77 -14.44
C PRO A 32 -0.07 -16.29 -13.13
N PRO A 33 -0.72 -17.22 -12.42
CA PRO A 33 -0.13 -17.82 -11.24
C PRO A 33 1.03 -18.73 -11.63
N ILE A 34 2.17 -18.56 -10.96
CA ILE A 34 3.34 -19.42 -11.09
C ILE A 34 3.63 -20.02 -9.71
N LEU A 35 3.95 -21.32 -9.67
CA LEU A 35 4.40 -21.97 -8.45
C LEU A 35 5.53 -22.93 -8.80
N THR A 36 6.70 -22.68 -8.23
CA THR A 36 7.93 -23.44 -8.44
C THR A 36 8.27 -24.23 -7.18
N GLY A 37 8.86 -25.41 -7.40
CA GLY A 37 9.21 -26.32 -6.31
C GLY A 37 8.01 -26.93 -5.58
N THR A 38 8.28 -27.66 -4.51
CA THR A 38 7.24 -28.21 -3.62
C THR A 38 6.95 -27.21 -2.50
N PRO A 39 5.69 -26.76 -2.32
CA PRO A 39 5.34 -25.83 -1.25
C PRO A 39 5.69 -26.36 0.14
N VAL A 40 6.37 -25.54 0.93
CA VAL A 40 6.59 -25.79 2.35
C VAL A 40 5.53 -25.04 3.15
N PRO A 41 4.79 -25.69 4.07
CA PRO A 41 3.77 -25.02 4.85
C PRO A 41 4.36 -23.88 5.72
N ALA A 42 3.88 -22.66 5.50
CA ALA A 42 4.16 -21.53 6.39
C ALA A 42 3.49 -21.73 7.75
N LYS A 43 4.20 -21.44 8.83
CA LYS A 43 3.69 -21.54 10.21
C LYS A 43 3.84 -20.20 10.92
N LEU A 44 2.81 -19.38 10.86
CA LEU A 44 2.71 -18.13 11.62
C LEU A 44 1.43 -18.14 12.46
N THR A 45 1.50 -17.58 13.66
CA THR A 45 0.39 -17.55 14.63
C THR A 45 -0.80 -16.76 14.13
N ASN A 46 -0.56 -15.70 13.36
CA ASN A 46 -1.55 -14.80 12.80
C ASN A 46 -1.77 -15.01 11.29
N LEU A 47 -1.40 -16.17 10.73
CA LEU A 47 -1.61 -16.47 9.31
C LEU A 47 -3.11 -16.57 9.00
N GLU A 48 -3.59 -15.77 8.05
CA GLU A 48 -4.97 -15.88 7.58
C GLU A 48 -5.24 -17.19 6.83
N SER A 49 -6.52 -17.57 6.73
CA SER A 49 -6.93 -18.69 5.90
C SER A 49 -6.47 -18.50 4.45
N PRO A 50 -5.91 -19.52 3.77
CA PRO A 50 -5.58 -19.45 2.35
C PRO A 50 -6.77 -19.10 1.44
N SER A 51 -8.00 -19.34 1.92
CA SER A 51 -9.26 -19.02 1.25
C SER A 51 -9.83 -17.65 1.59
N ALA A 52 -9.15 -16.85 2.41
CA ALA A 52 -9.57 -15.50 2.75
C ALA A 52 -9.74 -14.66 1.48
N ARG A 53 -10.86 -13.92 1.41
CA ARG A 53 -11.17 -13.00 0.32
C ARG A 53 -11.44 -11.63 0.94
N PRO A 54 -10.47 -10.70 0.91
CA PRO A 54 -10.69 -9.34 1.37
C PRO A 54 -11.86 -8.70 0.63
N ALA A 55 -12.59 -7.83 1.32
CA ALA A 55 -13.66 -7.07 0.70
C ALA A 55 -13.10 -6.18 -0.43
N PRO A 56 -13.84 -6.01 -1.54
CA PRO A 56 -13.43 -5.07 -2.58
C PRO A 56 -13.29 -3.66 -2.02
N ILE A 57 -12.22 -2.95 -2.39
CA ILE A 57 -12.10 -1.52 -2.10
C ILE A 57 -12.80 -0.75 -3.20
N LEU A 58 -13.71 0.14 -2.83
CA LEU A 58 -14.41 1.01 -3.76
C LEU A 58 -13.66 2.33 -3.92
N ILE A 59 -13.45 2.74 -5.16
CA ILE A 59 -12.73 3.98 -5.51
C ILE A 59 -13.54 4.83 -6.50
N PRO A 60 -13.39 6.16 -6.44
CA PRO A 60 -13.84 7.06 -7.50
C PRO A 60 -13.18 6.79 -8.85
N ALA A 61 -13.79 7.31 -9.92
CA ALA A 61 -13.31 7.13 -11.29
C ALA A 61 -12.02 7.92 -11.61
N ASP A 62 -11.70 8.97 -10.85
CA ASP A 62 -10.49 9.80 -11.03
C ASP A 62 -9.27 9.27 -10.26
N VAL A 63 -9.44 8.20 -9.46
CA VAL A 63 -8.34 7.55 -8.75
C VAL A 63 -7.47 6.75 -9.71
N THR A 64 -6.15 6.95 -9.62
CA THR A 64 -5.15 6.30 -10.47
C THR A 64 -4.00 5.75 -9.64
N ASN A 65 -3.17 4.86 -10.22
CA ASN A 65 -1.92 4.43 -9.60
C ASN A 65 -0.89 5.57 -9.67
N LEU A 66 -0.66 6.24 -8.54
CA LEU A 66 0.27 7.36 -8.40
C LEU A 66 1.73 6.92 -8.23
N ALA A 67 1.96 5.66 -7.88
CA ALA A 67 3.31 5.13 -7.67
C ALA A 67 4.03 4.79 -8.98
N LYS A 68 3.30 4.57 -10.07
CA LYS A 68 3.88 4.13 -11.35
C LYS A 68 5.05 5.02 -11.80
N GLY A 69 6.23 4.42 -11.94
CA GLY A 69 7.48 5.05 -12.35
C GLY A 69 8.01 6.10 -11.37
N LYS A 70 7.56 6.09 -10.11
CA LYS A 70 8.04 7.03 -9.09
C LYS A 70 9.38 6.60 -8.51
N PRO A 71 10.19 7.55 -8.02
CA PRO A 71 11.44 7.22 -7.35
C PRO A 71 11.21 6.34 -6.12
N VAL A 72 12.03 5.30 -6.02
CA VAL A 72 12.06 4.38 -4.88
C VAL A 72 13.41 4.47 -4.19
N THR A 73 13.39 4.50 -2.86
CA THR A 73 14.58 4.40 -2.00
C THR A 73 14.42 3.23 -1.06
N SER A 74 15.51 2.71 -0.50
CA SER A 74 15.49 1.56 0.41
C SER A 74 16.46 1.74 1.57
N SER A 75 16.28 0.92 2.62
CA SER A 75 17.27 0.76 3.70
C SER A 75 18.55 0.09 3.25
N ASP A 76 18.46 -0.81 2.27
CA ASP A 76 19.59 -1.46 1.63
C ASP A 76 19.99 -0.61 0.41
N PRO A 77 21.11 0.15 0.48
CA PRO A 77 21.50 1.10 -0.56
C PRO A 77 22.04 0.41 -1.82
N ALA A 78 22.30 -0.90 -1.79
CA ALA A 78 22.85 -1.64 -2.91
C ALA A 78 22.23 -3.06 -2.96
N PRO A 79 20.96 -3.19 -3.40
CA PRO A 79 20.29 -4.47 -3.55
C PRO A 79 21.14 -5.48 -4.34
N VAL A 80 21.16 -6.72 -3.88
CA VAL A 80 22.00 -7.77 -4.49
C VAL A 80 21.48 -8.19 -5.86
N ILE A 81 20.16 -8.19 -6.03
CA ILE A 81 19.47 -8.56 -7.27
C ILE A 81 18.43 -7.49 -7.59
N GLY A 82 18.31 -7.15 -8.88
CA GLY A 82 17.29 -6.23 -9.39
C GLY A 82 17.61 -4.75 -9.14
N ASP A 83 16.71 -3.89 -9.59
CA ASP A 83 16.77 -2.44 -9.37
C ASP A 83 15.52 -2.00 -8.59
N LEU A 84 15.65 -0.96 -7.75
CA LEU A 84 14.52 -0.42 -7.00
C LEU A 84 13.39 0.12 -7.91
N SER A 85 13.68 0.44 -9.18
CA SER A 85 12.67 0.84 -10.15
C SER A 85 11.61 -0.23 -10.38
N LEU A 86 11.95 -1.51 -10.19
CA LEU A 86 11.02 -2.63 -10.36
C LEU A 86 9.79 -2.48 -9.46
N VAL A 87 9.98 -1.97 -8.24
CA VAL A 87 8.92 -1.76 -7.22
C VAL A 87 7.78 -0.85 -7.71
N THR A 88 7.95 -0.11 -8.81
CA THR A 88 6.90 0.75 -9.35
C THR A 88 6.78 0.72 -10.88
N ASP A 89 7.32 -0.31 -11.54
CA ASP A 89 7.37 -0.36 -13.00
C ASP A 89 6.03 -0.79 -13.64
N GLY A 90 5.10 -1.34 -12.84
CA GLY A 90 3.81 -1.82 -13.30
C GLY A 90 3.74 -3.32 -13.55
N ASP A 91 4.88 -4.01 -13.57
CA ASP A 91 4.98 -5.45 -13.75
C ASP A 91 4.75 -6.19 -12.43
N LYS A 92 4.10 -7.34 -12.49
CA LYS A 92 3.72 -8.12 -11.31
C LYS A 92 4.19 -9.56 -11.43
N GLU A 93 4.85 -9.93 -12.54
CA GLU A 93 5.43 -11.26 -12.75
C GLU A 93 6.42 -11.60 -11.63
N SER A 94 6.67 -12.88 -11.40
CA SER A 94 7.53 -13.34 -10.29
C SER A 94 8.68 -14.22 -10.73
N GLU A 95 9.01 -14.20 -12.02
CA GLU A 95 10.22 -14.84 -12.55
C GLU A 95 11.46 -14.00 -12.22
N GLU A 96 12.64 -14.53 -12.57
CA GLU A 96 13.89 -13.77 -12.44
C GLU A 96 13.83 -12.49 -13.29
N GLY A 97 14.25 -11.37 -12.69
CA GLY A 97 14.24 -10.05 -13.33
C GLY A 97 13.04 -9.16 -12.96
N TYR A 98 12.04 -9.69 -12.24
CA TYR A 98 10.84 -8.93 -11.85
C TYR A 98 10.80 -8.50 -10.38
N PHE A 99 11.83 -8.80 -9.60
CA PHE A 99 11.89 -8.39 -8.20
C PHE A 99 13.24 -7.78 -7.86
N VAL A 100 13.22 -6.90 -6.87
CA VAL A 100 14.41 -6.47 -6.16
C VAL A 100 14.58 -7.32 -4.90
N GLU A 101 15.79 -7.82 -4.66
CA GLU A 101 16.19 -8.55 -3.44
C GLU A 101 16.97 -7.62 -2.51
N LEU A 102 16.41 -7.35 -1.34
CA LEU A 102 17.10 -6.63 -0.26
C LEU A 102 17.69 -7.62 0.74
N ASP A 103 18.74 -7.18 1.43
CA ASP A 103 19.46 -7.98 2.43
C ASP A 103 18.56 -8.47 3.57
N ARG A 104 19.15 -9.30 4.43
CA ARG A 104 18.49 -10.00 5.53
C ARG A 104 17.96 -9.06 6.60
N GLY A 105 17.00 -9.58 7.36
CA GLY A 105 16.39 -8.88 8.48
C GLY A 105 15.50 -7.74 8.00
N ARG A 106 15.22 -6.78 8.90
CA ARG A 106 14.24 -5.72 8.63
C ARG A 106 14.78 -4.72 7.61
N GLN A 107 14.13 -4.70 6.45
CA GLN A 107 14.37 -3.75 5.37
C GLN A 107 13.11 -2.92 5.09
N TRP A 108 13.26 -1.86 4.30
CA TRP A 108 12.16 -1.10 3.76
C TRP A 108 12.42 -0.59 2.35
N VAL A 109 11.31 -0.39 1.61
CA VAL A 109 11.25 0.44 0.41
C VAL A 109 10.35 1.65 0.67
N GLN A 110 10.68 2.78 0.07
CA GLN A 110 9.95 4.04 0.20
C GLN A 110 9.73 4.67 -1.16
N ILE A 111 8.48 5.05 -1.42
CA ILE A 111 8.03 5.69 -2.64
C ILE A 111 7.71 7.15 -2.35
N ASP A 112 8.28 8.06 -3.15
CA ASP A 112 7.89 9.47 -3.19
C ASP A 112 6.85 9.68 -4.30
N LEU A 113 5.59 9.95 -3.92
CA LEU A 113 4.51 10.23 -4.89
C LEU A 113 4.72 11.57 -5.63
N GLY A 114 5.64 12.41 -5.14
CA GLY A 114 6.00 13.74 -5.64
C GLY A 114 5.17 14.86 -5.01
N VAL A 115 3.90 14.61 -4.73
CA VAL A 115 2.97 15.55 -4.07
C VAL A 115 2.11 14.80 -3.06
N ALA A 116 1.58 15.52 -2.08
CA ALA A 116 0.59 14.94 -1.17
C ALA A 116 -0.65 14.50 -1.95
N ALA A 117 -1.18 13.33 -1.65
CA ALA A 117 -2.32 12.75 -2.34
C ALA A 117 -3.33 12.17 -1.33
N GLU A 118 -4.60 12.19 -1.72
CA GLU A 118 -5.64 11.43 -1.03
C GLU A 118 -5.60 9.98 -1.50
N LEU A 119 -5.24 9.08 -0.60
CA LEU A 119 -4.97 7.66 -0.86
C LEU A 119 -6.19 6.80 -0.54
N TYR A 120 -6.54 5.91 -1.45
CA TYR A 120 -7.69 5.01 -1.34
C TYR A 120 -7.27 3.57 -1.05
N ALA A 121 -6.24 3.09 -1.75
CA ALA A 121 -5.70 1.76 -1.57
C ALA A 121 -4.20 1.70 -1.87
N ILE A 122 -3.55 0.70 -1.30
CA ILE A 122 -2.19 0.30 -1.66
C ILE A 122 -2.24 -1.18 -2.01
N ALA A 123 -1.72 -1.56 -3.16
CA ALA A 123 -1.56 -2.95 -3.55
C ALA A 123 -0.06 -3.30 -3.56
N VAL A 124 0.28 -4.44 -2.99
CA VAL A 124 1.68 -4.87 -2.78
C VAL A 124 1.86 -6.27 -3.34
N TRP A 125 2.89 -6.45 -4.14
CA TRP A 125 3.39 -7.74 -4.58
C TRP A 125 4.80 -7.92 -4.06
N HIS A 126 4.98 -8.92 -3.20
CA HIS A 126 6.27 -9.55 -3.03
C HIS A 126 6.37 -10.77 -3.95
N TYR A 127 7.57 -11.34 -4.06
CA TYR A 127 7.77 -12.57 -4.81
C TYR A 127 6.77 -13.67 -4.42
N HIS A 128 6.12 -14.23 -5.44
CA HIS A 128 4.98 -15.14 -5.30
C HIS A 128 5.10 -16.42 -6.14
N ALA A 129 6.22 -16.64 -6.84
CA ALA A 129 6.49 -17.90 -7.55
C ALA A 129 6.84 -19.08 -6.62
N GLN A 130 6.89 -18.86 -5.30
CA GLN A 130 6.97 -19.90 -4.27
C GLN A 130 5.98 -19.57 -3.15
N SER A 131 5.41 -20.60 -2.53
CA SER A 131 4.51 -20.39 -1.40
C SER A 131 5.31 -19.94 -0.17
N ARG A 132 5.12 -18.68 0.24
CA ARG A 132 5.73 -18.09 1.43
C ARG A 132 4.90 -16.91 1.94
N ALA A 133 5.15 -16.53 3.19
CA ALA A 133 4.63 -15.31 3.80
C ALA A 133 5.82 -14.42 4.22
N TYR A 134 5.78 -13.14 3.89
CA TYR A 134 6.74 -12.17 4.40
C TYR A 134 6.42 -11.79 5.85
N LEU A 135 7.49 -11.62 6.63
CA LEU A 135 7.42 -11.27 8.05
C LEU A 135 7.48 -9.76 8.20
N GLU A 136 6.84 -9.25 9.26
CA GLU A 136 6.88 -7.83 9.61
C GLU A 136 6.52 -6.89 8.45
N VAL A 137 5.55 -7.31 7.63
CA VAL A 137 4.95 -6.49 6.58
C VAL A 137 4.19 -5.36 7.24
N ILE A 138 4.73 -4.16 7.09
CA ILE A 138 4.20 -2.93 7.67
C ILE A 138 4.13 -1.88 6.58
N VAL A 139 2.97 -1.26 6.41
CA VAL A 139 2.78 -0.18 5.44
C VAL A 139 2.48 1.09 6.21
N GLN A 140 3.36 2.07 6.09
CA GLN A 140 3.24 3.38 6.68
C GLN A 140 3.16 4.46 5.61
N ILE A 141 2.54 5.57 5.99
CA ILE A 141 2.46 6.76 5.16
C ILE A 141 2.84 8.00 5.97
N SER A 142 3.42 9.00 5.31
CA SER A 142 3.78 10.28 5.93
C SER A 142 3.92 11.39 4.88
N ASP A 143 3.90 12.65 5.33
CA ASP A 143 4.36 13.81 4.53
C ASP A 143 5.83 14.13 4.78
N ASP A 144 6.46 13.47 5.75
CA ASP A 144 7.87 13.58 6.09
C ASP A 144 8.67 12.44 5.45
N PRO A 145 9.65 12.72 4.56
CA PRO A 145 10.45 11.69 3.89
C PRO A 145 11.28 10.84 4.86
N THR A 146 11.49 11.32 6.09
CA THR A 146 12.25 10.60 7.12
C THR A 146 11.38 9.71 8.01
N PHE A 147 10.04 9.78 7.88
CA PHE A 147 9.08 9.03 8.70
C PHE A 147 9.30 9.24 10.21
N LYS A 148 9.53 10.48 10.65
CA LYS A 148 9.64 10.83 12.07
C LYS A 148 8.39 11.55 12.59
N GLN A 149 7.64 12.20 11.70
CA GLN A 149 6.46 12.99 12.07
C GLN A 149 5.19 12.45 11.41
N ASN A 150 4.08 12.48 12.16
CA ASN A 150 2.73 12.17 11.69
C ASN A 150 2.63 10.86 10.89
N VAL A 151 3.45 9.87 11.25
CA VAL A 151 3.47 8.57 10.60
C VAL A 151 2.19 7.82 10.93
N ARG A 152 1.52 7.30 9.91
CA ARG A 152 0.32 6.48 10.09
C ARG A 152 0.55 5.11 9.49
N THR A 153 0.30 4.09 10.30
CA THR A 153 0.35 2.70 9.88
C THR A 153 -1.00 2.28 9.30
N LEU A 154 -1.01 1.82 8.05
CA LEU A 154 -2.20 1.32 7.36
C LEU A 154 -2.32 -0.21 7.46
N PHE A 155 -1.19 -0.90 7.59
CA PHE A 155 -1.11 -2.35 7.69
C PHE A 155 0.07 -2.73 8.57
N ASN A 156 -0.09 -3.74 9.41
CA ASN A 156 0.98 -4.27 10.26
C ASN A 156 0.67 -5.73 10.63
N ASN A 157 1.45 -6.68 10.09
CA ASN A 157 1.35 -8.11 10.43
C ASN A 157 2.36 -8.60 11.48
N ASP A 158 3.14 -7.69 12.09
CA ASP A 158 4.05 -7.97 13.20
C ASP A 158 3.27 -8.03 14.52
N ASP A 159 2.61 -9.16 14.77
CA ASP A 159 1.78 -9.37 15.96
C ASP A 159 2.57 -9.38 17.27
N GLN A 160 3.89 -9.57 17.20
CA GLN A 160 4.80 -9.63 18.36
C GLN A 160 5.61 -8.35 18.58
N ASN A 161 5.40 -7.30 17.77
CA ASN A 161 6.11 -6.03 17.85
C ASN A 161 7.64 -6.16 17.74
N HIS A 162 8.13 -7.12 16.94
CA HIS A 162 9.55 -7.25 16.64
C HIS A 162 10.11 -6.01 15.93
N ALA A 163 9.30 -5.36 15.10
CA ALA A 163 9.67 -4.18 14.35
C ALA A 163 9.70 -2.90 15.22
N GLY A 164 9.09 -2.91 16.40
CA GLY A 164 9.05 -1.76 17.31
C GLY A 164 8.01 -0.68 16.92
N PHE A 165 7.08 -0.98 16.03
CA PHE A 165 6.00 -0.07 15.59
C PHE A 165 4.66 -0.32 16.29
N GLY A 166 4.66 -1.07 17.39
CA GLY A 166 3.48 -1.58 18.07
C GLY A 166 3.05 -2.94 17.53
N ALA A 167 2.38 -3.73 18.36
CA ALA A 167 1.85 -5.03 17.96
C ALA A 167 0.77 -4.87 16.88
N GLY A 168 1.02 -5.47 15.73
CA GLY A 168 0.15 -5.45 14.56
C GLY A 168 -1.11 -6.30 14.76
N THR A 169 -2.20 -5.86 14.15
CA THR A 169 -3.49 -6.58 14.15
C THR A 169 -3.87 -7.09 12.76
N SER A 170 -3.07 -6.78 11.74
CA SER A 170 -3.30 -7.30 10.40
C SER A 170 -2.81 -8.75 10.35
N PRO A 171 -3.50 -9.66 9.66
CA PRO A 171 -3.03 -11.03 9.58
C PRO A 171 -1.83 -11.11 8.64
N ALA A 172 -0.92 -12.04 8.93
CA ALA A 172 0.03 -12.52 7.94
C ALA A 172 -0.72 -13.25 6.82
N TYR A 173 -0.13 -13.31 5.63
CA TYR A 173 -0.76 -13.89 4.45
C TYR A 173 0.29 -14.58 3.59
N LEU A 174 -0.13 -15.59 2.82
CA LEU A 174 0.70 -16.17 1.77
C LEU A 174 0.68 -15.24 0.56
N ASP A 175 1.86 -14.87 0.06
CA ASP A 175 2.00 -14.06 -1.15
C ASP A 175 1.53 -14.86 -2.37
N LYS A 176 0.83 -14.16 -3.27
CA LYS A 176 0.17 -14.71 -4.46
C LYS A 176 0.31 -13.71 -5.61
N ASN A 177 0.08 -14.17 -6.83
CA ASN A 177 -0.02 -13.33 -8.02
C ASN A 177 -1.10 -12.24 -7.93
N THR A 178 -2.08 -12.39 -7.03
CA THR A 178 -3.10 -11.36 -6.78
C THR A 178 -2.65 -10.24 -5.82
N GLY A 179 -1.45 -10.34 -5.26
CA GLY A 179 -0.91 -9.38 -4.30
C GLY A 179 -1.71 -9.27 -3.00
N ARG A 180 -1.39 -8.25 -2.22
CA ARG A 180 -2.12 -7.82 -1.01
C ARG A 180 -2.71 -6.45 -1.24
N LEU A 181 -4.02 -6.34 -1.07
CA LEU A 181 -4.73 -5.06 -1.14
C LEU A 181 -4.98 -4.49 0.27
N ILE A 182 -4.56 -3.25 0.49
CA ILE A 182 -4.58 -2.56 1.78
C ILE A 182 -5.42 -1.29 1.65
N PRO A 183 -6.45 -1.08 2.50
CA PRO A 183 -7.23 0.15 2.49
C PRO A 183 -6.45 1.32 3.08
N ALA A 184 -6.46 2.47 2.39
CA ALA A 184 -5.88 3.71 2.88
C ALA A 184 -6.94 4.69 3.41
N ASN A 185 -8.24 4.40 3.23
CA ASN A 185 -9.35 5.14 3.86
C ASN A 185 -9.30 6.67 3.68
N LYS A 186 -8.93 7.13 2.46
CA LYS A 186 -8.78 8.56 2.12
C LYS A 186 -7.71 9.28 2.94
N ALA A 187 -6.73 8.53 3.45
CA ALA A 187 -5.58 9.08 4.14
C ALA A 187 -4.77 9.99 3.22
N VAL A 188 -4.24 11.08 3.76
CA VAL A 188 -3.48 12.07 2.98
C VAL A 188 -2.01 11.96 3.25
N ALA A 189 -1.19 11.65 2.24
CA ALA A 189 0.26 11.58 2.41
C ALA A 189 0.99 11.77 1.09
N ARG A 190 2.25 12.16 1.15
CA ARG A 190 3.18 12.17 0.00
C ARG A 190 4.03 10.91 -0.11
N TYR A 191 4.43 10.33 1.02
CA TYR A 191 5.35 9.19 1.06
C TYR A 191 4.63 7.93 1.53
N VAL A 192 4.96 6.81 0.90
CA VAL A 192 4.57 5.47 1.34
C VAL A 192 5.84 4.67 1.61
N ARG A 193 5.92 4.03 2.78
CA ARG A 193 7.04 3.15 3.14
C ARG A 193 6.52 1.79 3.55
N LEU A 194 7.12 0.75 2.99
CA LEU A 194 6.80 -0.64 3.24
C LEU A 194 8.01 -1.30 3.90
N TYR A 195 7.78 -2.00 4.99
CA TYR A 195 8.79 -2.79 5.69
C TYR A 195 8.53 -4.27 5.49
N SER A 196 9.58 -5.07 5.60
CA SER A 196 9.55 -6.53 5.74
C SER A 196 10.82 -7.01 6.44
N ALA A 197 10.81 -8.21 7.02
CA ALA A 197 11.94 -8.78 7.76
C ALA A 197 12.20 -10.26 7.41
N GLY A 198 12.40 -10.53 6.12
CA GLY A 198 12.51 -11.87 5.58
C GLY A 198 11.15 -12.51 5.34
N ASN A 199 11.15 -13.83 5.20
CA ASN A 199 9.96 -14.61 4.91
C ASN A 199 10.05 -16.02 5.51
N THR A 200 8.98 -16.80 5.39
CA THR A 200 8.93 -18.16 5.95
C THR A 200 9.82 -19.19 5.24
N ALA A 201 10.46 -18.84 4.12
CA ALA A 201 11.37 -19.70 3.38
C ALA A 201 12.86 -19.31 3.56
N ASN A 202 13.17 -18.03 3.74
CA ASN A 202 14.52 -17.53 3.99
C ASN A 202 14.52 -16.13 4.64
N GLU A 203 15.71 -15.61 4.97
CA GLU A 203 15.89 -14.36 5.70
C GLU A 203 15.84 -13.09 4.81
N LEU A 204 15.64 -13.23 3.50
CA LEU A 204 15.76 -12.14 2.50
C LEU A 204 14.39 -11.52 2.15
N ASN A 205 14.41 -10.30 1.63
CA ASN A 205 13.21 -9.54 1.27
C ASN A 205 13.11 -9.36 -0.24
N HIS A 206 11.97 -9.69 -0.86
CA HIS A 206 11.79 -9.55 -2.31
C HIS A 206 10.55 -8.75 -2.64
N TYR A 207 10.72 -7.55 -3.18
CA TYR A 207 9.63 -6.71 -3.66
C TYR A 207 9.52 -6.84 -5.17
N ILE A 208 8.31 -7.06 -5.67
CA ILE A 208 8.00 -7.00 -7.10
C ILE A 208 7.45 -5.63 -7.42
N GLU A 209 6.33 -5.24 -6.82
CA GLU A 209 5.57 -4.06 -7.24
C GLU A 209 4.73 -3.50 -6.09
N VAL A 210 4.59 -2.18 -6.09
CA VAL A 210 3.71 -1.44 -5.19
C VAL A 210 2.93 -0.42 -5.99
N GLU A 211 1.62 -0.57 -5.98
CA GLU A 211 0.70 0.38 -6.58
C GLU A 211 0.01 1.22 -5.49
N VAL A 212 0.02 2.54 -5.65
CA VAL A 212 -0.61 3.47 -4.70
C VAL A 212 -1.76 4.17 -5.39
N PHE A 213 -3.00 3.78 -5.07
CA PHE A 213 -4.19 4.32 -5.68
C PHE A 213 -4.65 5.56 -4.95
N GLY A 214 -4.60 6.70 -5.63
CA GLY A 214 -5.06 7.95 -5.08
C GLY A 214 -5.33 9.02 -6.11
N ARG A 215 -5.58 10.23 -5.62
CA ARG A 215 -5.61 11.45 -6.42
C ARG A 215 -4.73 12.54 -5.79
N PRO A 216 -3.90 13.24 -6.57
CA PRO A 216 -3.09 14.35 -6.06
C PRO A 216 -3.95 15.42 -5.39
N ARG A 217 -3.46 16.01 -4.30
CA ARG A 217 -4.02 17.25 -3.76
C ARG A 217 -3.33 18.42 -4.44
N ALA A 218 -4.13 19.30 -5.04
CA ALA A 218 -3.70 20.57 -5.58
C ALA A 218 -3.27 21.54 -4.46
#